data_AF-A0AA39P5I2-F1
#
_entry.id   AF-A0AA39P5I2-F1
#
_cell.length_a   1.000
_cell.length_b   1.000
_cell.length_c   1.000
_cell.angle_alpha   90.00
_cell.angle_beta   90.00
_cell.angle_gamma   90.00
#
_symmetry.space_group_name_H-M   'P 1'
#
loop_
_entity.id
_entity.type
_entity.pdbx_description
1 polymer ?
#
loop_
_entity_poly.entity_id
_entity_poly.type
_entity_poly.pdbx_seq_one_letter_code
_entity_poly.pdbx_strand_id
1 'polypeptide(L)' 'MSNMPIIVVDIPPATLVALMRTNTWITNDEAWKSISSGFNNHIYAQQVRDAVATRKEDGFPFILLYASREERALLLQLC' A
#
# COMPACT_ATOMS: atom_id res chain seq x y z
N MET A 1 -21.87 8.91 0.26
CA MET A 1 -21.62 7.55 -0.24
C MET A 1 -20.20 7.19 0.17
N SER A 2 -20.03 6.27 1.11
CA SER A 2 -18.71 5.91 1.64
C SER A 2 -17.99 5.00 0.65
N ASN A 3 -17.43 5.59 -0.40
CA ASN A 3 -16.68 4.86 -1.41
C ASN A 3 -15.26 4.64 -0.89
N MET A 4 -15.05 3.56 -0.14
CA MET A 4 -13.72 3.21 0.37
C MET A 4 -12.81 2.87 -0.82
N PRO A 5 -11.68 3.56 -1.00
CA PRO A 5 -10.80 3.29 -2.13
C PRO A 5 -10.20 1.89 -2.01
N ILE A 6 -10.08 1.21 -3.16
CA ILE A 6 -9.44 -0.10 -3.27
C ILE A 6 -8.27 0.03 -4.24
N ILE A 7 -7.10 -0.47 -3.87
CA ILE A 7 -5.94 -0.62 -4.75
C ILE A 7 -5.62 -2.10 -4.83
N VAL A 8 -5.66 -2.63 -6.05
CA VAL A 8 -5.21 -3.99 -6.34
C VAL A 8 -3.71 -3.98 -6.55
N VAL A 9 -3.00 -4.85 -5.82
CA VAL A 9 -1.55 -4.98 -5.86
C VAL A 9 -1.13 -6.40 -6.24
N ASP A 10 -0.15 -6.50 -7.13
CA ASP A 10 0.50 -7.75 -7.52
C ASP A 10 1.86 -7.85 -6.82
N ILE A 11 1.86 -8.26 -5.54
CA ILE A 11 3.07 -8.30 -4.71
C ILE A 11 3.24 -9.62 -3.96
N PRO A 12 4.48 -9.98 -3.59
CA PRO A 12 4.72 -11.14 -2.75
C PRO A 12 4.03 -11.04 -1.37
N PRO A 13 3.67 -12.17 -0.74
CA PRO A 13 2.96 -12.19 0.54
C PRO A 13 3.76 -11.55 1.68
N ALA A 14 5.08 -11.72 1.67
CA ALA A 14 5.97 -11.10 2.66
C ALA A 14 5.91 -9.56 2.59
N THR A 15 5.91 -9.01 1.38
CA THR A 15 5.79 -7.56 1.11
C THR A 15 4.43 -7.05 1.55
N LEU A 16 3.37 -7.82 1.29
CA LEU A 16 2.02 -7.51 1.73
C LEU A 16 1.93 -7.40 3.27
N VAL A 17 2.50 -8.36 4.00
CA VAL A 17 2.55 -8.31 5.47
C VAL A 17 3.38 -7.13 5.97
N ALA A 18 4.47 -6.77 5.29
CA ALA A 18 5.25 -5.59 5.64
C ALA A 18 4.45 -4.29 5.51
N LEU A 19 3.67 -4.14 4.44
CA LEU A 19 2.78 -2.98 4.22
C LEU A 19 1.68 -2.84 5.28
N MET A 20 1.26 -3.94 5.91
CA MET A 20 0.26 -3.93 6.98
C MET A 20 0.79 -3.43 8.32
N ARG A 21 2.07 -3.68 8.61
CA ARG A 21 2.63 -3.50 9.95
C ARG A 21 2.61 -2.03 10.37
N THR A 22 2.81 -1.13 9.42
CA THR A 22 2.85 0.31 9.65
C THR A 22 2.29 1.01 8.41
N ASN A 23 1.80 2.23 8.57
CA ASN A 23 1.50 3.14 7.46
C ASN A 23 2.60 4.20 7.26
N THR A 24 3.69 4.13 8.02
CA THR A 24 4.77 5.14 8.01
C THR A 24 5.52 5.16 6.69
N TRP A 25 5.54 4.05 5.95
CA TRP A 25 6.15 3.94 4.63
C TRP A 25 5.50 4.84 3.57
N ILE A 26 4.29 5.34 3.81
CA ILE A 26 3.64 6.29 2.89
C ILE A 26 4.43 7.60 2.87
N THR A 27 4.83 8.11 4.04
CA THR A 27 5.46 9.44 4.19
C THR A 27 6.96 9.39 4.48
N ASN A 28 7.51 8.23 4.86
CA ASN A 28 8.92 8.07 5.22
C ASN A 28 9.68 7.21 4.19
N ASP A 29 10.67 7.81 3.53
CA ASP A 29 11.48 7.15 2.50
C ASP A 29 12.40 6.03 3.02
N GLU A 30 12.89 6.15 4.26
CA GLU A 30 13.70 5.09 4.87
C GLU A 30 12.84 3.86 5.18
N ALA A 31 11.65 4.07 5.72
CA ALA A 31 10.68 2.99 5.93
C ALA A 31 10.30 2.34 4.59
N TRP A 32 10.10 3.15 3.55
CA TRP A 32 9.77 2.67 2.21
C TRP A 32 10.87 1.84 1.57
N LYS A 33 12.15 2.23 1.70
CA LYS A 33 13.29 1.46 1.13
C LYS A 33 13.30 0.00 1.57
N SER A 34 12.92 -0.27 2.82
CA SER A 34 12.86 -1.65 3.32
C SER A 34 11.77 -2.48 2.62
N ILE A 35 10.62 -1.88 2.35
CA ILE A 35 9.45 -2.55 1.76
C ILE A 35 9.55 -2.63 0.23
N SER A 36 10.07 -1.58 -0.41
CA SER A 36 10.18 -1.49 -1.88
C SER A 36 11.10 -2.56 -2.47
N SER A 37 12.06 -3.06 -1.69
CA SER A 37 12.91 -4.21 -2.05
C SER A 37 12.13 -5.52 -2.26
N GLY A 38 10.94 -5.64 -1.65
CA GLY A 38 10.07 -6.81 -1.80
C GLY A 38 9.16 -6.75 -3.03
N PHE A 39 9.21 -5.67 -3.82
CA PHE A 39 8.50 -5.59 -5.09
C PHE A 39 9.39 -6.11 -6.22
N ASN A 40 8.79 -6.79 -7.20
CA ASN A 40 9.51 -7.28 -8.38
C ASN A 40 9.99 -6.14 -9.30
N ASN A 41 9.40 -4.95 -9.18
CA ASN A 41 9.73 -3.79 -10.00
C ASN A 41 9.66 -2.52 -9.15
N HIS A 42 10.75 -1.75 -9.14
CA HIS A 42 10.85 -0.48 -8.40
C HIS A 42 9.86 0.59 -8.89
N ILE A 43 9.59 0.64 -10.19
CA ILE A 43 8.61 1.57 -10.77
C ILE A 43 7.22 1.23 -10.26
N TYR A 44 6.87 -0.06 -10.26
CA TYR A 44 5.58 -0.53 -9.76
C TYR A 44 5.43 -0.27 -8.26
N ALA A 45 6.50 -0.50 -7.49
CA ALA A 45 6.53 -0.16 -6.08
C ALA A 45 6.16 1.32 -5.87
N GLN A 46 6.84 2.22 -6.60
CA GLN A 46 6.60 3.65 -6.47
C GLN A 46 5.17 4.03 -6.85
N GLN A 47 4.64 3.45 -7.94
CA GLN A 47 3.24 3.66 -8.35
C GLN A 47 2.24 3.26 -7.25
N VAL A 48 2.48 2.13 -6.57
CA VAL A 48 1.63 1.71 -5.44
C VAL A 48 1.72 2.70 -4.29
N ARG A 49 2.92 3.17 -3.96
CA ARG A 49 3.11 4.17 -2.89
C ARG A 49 2.43 5.48 -3.21
N ASP A 50 2.65 6.01 -4.40
CA ASP A 50 2.06 7.27 -4.84
C ASP A 50 0.54 7.15 -4.86
N ALA A 51 0.00 6.04 -5.36
CA ALA A 51 -1.43 5.79 -5.37
C ALA A 51 -2.03 5.79 -3.95
N VAL A 52 -1.34 5.23 -2.95
CA VAL A 52 -1.78 5.25 -1.54
C VAL A 52 -1.62 6.64 -0.94
N ALA A 53 -0.53 7.34 -1.22
CA ALA A 53 -0.28 8.71 -0.77
C ALA A 53 -1.36 9.68 -1.28
N THR A 54 -1.74 9.59 -2.55
CA THR A 54 -2.83 10.40 -3.13
C THR A 54 -4.15 10.17 -2.39
N ARG A 55 -4.53 8.93 -2.05
CA ARG A 55 -5.76 8.71 -1.25
C ARG A 55 -5.67 9.32 0.15
N LYS A 56 -4.47 9.34 0.74
CA LYS A 56 -4.26 9.99 2.04
C LYS A 56 -4.44 11.50 1.92
N GLU A 57 -3.91 12.10 0.86
CA GLU A 57 -4.08 13.53 0.55
C GLU A 57 -5.52 13.91 0.23
N ASP A 58 -6.25 13.02 -0.45
CA ASP A 58 -7.70 13.15 -0.70
C ASP A 58 -8.56 13.09 0.59
N GLY A 59 -7.94 12.80 1.75
CA GLY A 59 -8.60 12.78 3.05
C GLY A 59 -9.32 11.47 3.36
N PHE A 60 -9.04 10.37 2.64
CA PHE A 60 -9.62 9.08 2.98
C PHE A 60 -8.99 8.52 4.27
N PRO A 61 -9.80 8.07 5.25
CA PRO A 61 -9.28 7.51 6.48
C PRO A 61 -8.74 6.09 6.35
N PHE A 62 -9.25 5.36 5.36
CA PHE A 62 -8.89 3.98 5.10
C PHE A 62 -8.78 3.70 3.61
N ILE A 63 -7.96 2.73 3.27
CA ILE A 63 -7.85 2.16 1.94
C ILE A 63 -7.76 0.64 2.03
N LEU A 64 -8.36 -0.04 1.06
CA LEU A 64 -8.24 -1.48 0.93
C LEU A 64 -7.12 -1.82 -0.05
N LEU A 65 -6.10 -2.53 0.41
CA LEU A 65 -5.08 -3.14 -0.44
C LEU A 65 -5.50 -4.58 -0.73
N TYR A 66 -5.76 -4.90 -2.00
CA TYR A 66 -6.12 -6.24 -2.42
C TYR A 66 -4.95 -6.90 -3.13
N ALA A 67 -4.36 -7.93 -2.51
CA ALA A 67 -3.31 -8.73 -3.13
C ALA A 67 -3.93 -9.75 -4.08
N SER A 68 -3.76 -9.55 -5.39
CA SER A 68 -4.34 -10.42 -6.42
C SER A 68 -3.79 -11.85 -6.37
N ARG A 69 -2.52 -12.04 -6.01
CA ARG A 69 -1.88 -13.37 -5.93
C ARG A 69 -2.42 -14.24 -4.80
N GLU A 70 -2.80 -13.61 -3.69
CA GLU A 70 -3.21 -14.28 -2.45
C GLU A 70 -4.73 -14.24 -2.24
N GLU A 71 -5.45 -13.57 -3.16
CA GLU A 71 -6.87 -13.23 -3.02
C GLU A 71 -7.19 -12.61 -1.64
N ARG A 72 -6.23 -11.82 -1.13
CA ARG A 72 -6.24 -11.31 0.24
C ARG A 72 -6.42 -9.80 0.27
N ALA A 73 -7.47 -9.36 0.96
CA ALA A 73 -7.74 -7.94 1.20
C ALA A 73 -7.19 -7.50 2.55
N LEU A 74 -6.69 -6.27 2.62
CA LEU A 74 -6.14 -5.65 3.81
C LEU A 74 -6.62 -4.22 3.96
N LEU A 75 -7.03 -3.87 5.16
CA LEU A 75 -7.42 -2.51 5.50
C LEU A 75 -6.21 -1.75 6.04
N LEU A 76 -5.83 -0.68 5.36
CA LEU A 76 -4.77 0.22 5.79
C LEU A 76 -5.39 1.53 6.29
N GLN A 77 -5.05 1.92 7.50
CA GLN A 77 -5.43 3.21 8.07
C GLN A 77 -4.47 4.30 7.59
N LEU A 78 -5.00 5.41 7.08
CA LEU A 78 -4.23 6.52 6.51
C LEU A 78 -4.12 7.74 7.44
N CYS A 79 -5.00 7.82 8.45
CA CYS A 79 -5.04 8.86 9.49
C CYS A 79 -4.23 8.46 10.74
#